data_AF-A0A925DD21-F1
#
_entry.id   AF-A0A925DD21-F1
#
_cell.length_a   1.000
_cell.length_b   1.000
_cell.length_c   1.000
_cell.angle_alpha   90.00
_cell.angle_beta   90.00
_cell.angle_gamma   90.00
#
_symmetry.space_group_name_H-M   'P 1'
#
loop_
_entity.id
_entity.type
_entity.pdbx_description
1 polymer ?
#
loop_
_entity_poly.entity_id
_entity_poly.type
_entity_poly.pdbx_seq_one_letter_code
_entity_poly.pdbx_strand_id
1 'polypeptide(L)'
;MASSQGNDPTKGSGGSGSQNSQKGGGSKRGFAAMNEEQQREIASKGGQAAHQKGTAHEFDSEEARRAGQKGGEAVSRDREHMAEIGRKGGESRQSANREKSADKSGA
;
A
#
# COMPACT_ATOMS: atom_id res chain seq x y z
N MET A 1 -27.65 -40.32 54.73
CA MET A 1 -27.84 -39.57 53.46
C MET A 1 -26.87 -40.20 52.45
N ALA A 2 -27.23 -41.34 51.85
CA ALA A 2 -27.80 -41.47 50.49
C ALA A 2 -26.90 -40.79 49.43
N SER A 3 -26.07 -41.57 48.73
CA SER A 3 -26.28 -42.05 47.34
C SER A 3 -25.99 -40.96 46.29
N SER A 4 -24.92 -41.05 45.49
CA SER A 4 -24.82 -41.81 44.23
C SER A 4 -25.49 -41.12 43.03
N GLN A 5 -24.73 -41.04 41.92
CA GLN A 5 -25.14 -40.79 40.52
C GLN A 5 -25.52 -39.32 40.15
N GLY A 6 -25.15 -38.78 38.98
CA GLY A 6 -24.64 -39.41 37.77
C GLY A 6 -23.78 -38.48 36.91
N ASN A 7 -22.71 -39.05 36.35
CA ASN A 7 -22.12 -38.61 35.11
C ASN A 7 -22.99 -39.19 33.99
N ASP A 8 -23.65 -38.35 33.20
CA ASP A 8 -24.34 -38.76 31.98
C ASP A 8 -23.44 -38.49 30.76
N PRO A 9 -22.68 -39.49 30.25
CA PRO A 9 -22.19 -39.46 28.89
C PRO A 9 -23.26 -40.07 27.98
N THR A 10 -24.16 -39.24 27.44
CA THR A 10 -24.98 -39.65 26.30
C THR A 10 -24.10 -39.89 25.08
N LYS A 11 -23.70 -41.16 24.95
CA LYS A 11 -23.56 -41.97 23.74
C LYS A 11 -23.97 -41.27 22.43
N GLY A 12 -23.00 -41.07 21.55
CA GLY A 12 -23.18 -40.76 20.13
C GLY A 12 -22.13 -41.51 19.30
N SER A 13 -22.48 -42.72 18.88
CA SER A 13 -21.67 -43.62 18.07
C SER A 13 -21.34 -43.05 16.69
N GLY A 14 -20.13 -43.36 16.22
CA GLY A 14 -19.93 -43.98 14.91
C GLY A 14 -20.04 -43.10 13.67
N GLY A 15 -18.92 -42.91 12.99
CA GLY A 15 -18.91 -42.38 11.62
C GLY A 15 -17.51 -42.18 11.08
N SER A 16 -16.87 -43.27 10.65
CA SER A 16 -15.74 -43.20 9.74
C SER A 16 -16.19 -42.50 8.45
N GLY A 17 -15.57 -41.36 8.13
CA GLY A 17 -15.83 -40.61 6.90
C GLY A 17 -14.52 -40.04 6.38
N SER A 18 -13.72 -40.89 5.74
CA SER A 18 -12.69 -40.44 4.80
C SER A 18 -13.36 -39.64 3.70
N GLN A 19 -13.21 -38.32 3.74
CA GLN A 19 -13.58 -37.43 2.64
C GLN A 19 -12.42 -36.51 2.30
N ASN A 20 -11.52 -37.05 1.49
CA ASN A 20 -10.82 -36.30 0.46
C ASN A 20 -11.87 -35.65 -0.46
N SER A 21 -12.01 -34.32 -0.44
CA SER A 21 -12.23 -33.46 -1.60
C SER A 21 -12.78 -32.07 -1.19
N GLN A 22 -12.29 -31.06 -1.89
CA GLN A 22 -12.71 -29.66 -1.87
C GLN A 22 -12.10 -28.81 -0.76
N LYS A 23 -10.83 -28.46 -1.01
CA LYS A 23 -10.29 -27.13 -0.78
C LYS A 23 -11.40 -26.11 -1.08
N GLY A 24 -12.09 -25.64 -0.05
CA GLY A 24 -13.13 -24.62 -0.12
C GLY A 24 -12.53 -23.28 -0.49
N GLY A 25 -12.04 -23.17 -1.72
CA GLY A 25 -11.77 -21.89 -2.35
C GLY A 25 -13.11 -21.21 -2.47
N GLY A 26 -13.41 -20.30 -1.55
CA GLY A 26 -14.56 -19.43 -1.68
C GLY A 26 -14.54 -18.88 -3.09
N SER A 27 -15.59 -19.17 -3.86
CA SER A 27 -15.72 -18.65 -5.22
C SER A 27 -15.44 -17.16 -5.17
N LYS A 28 -14.55 -16.68 -6.05
CA LYS A 28 -14.30 -15.24 -6.20
C LYS A 28 -15.68 -14.60 -6.35
N ARG A 29 -16.07 -13.76 -5.39
CA ARG A 29 -17.38 -13.10 -5.31
C ARG A 29 -17.16 -11.61 -5.12
N GLY A 30 -18.10 -10.80 -5.60
CA GLY A 30 -18.00 -9.34 -5.57
C GLY A 30 -16.82 -8.83 -6.41
N PHE A 31 -16.12 -7.82 -5.92
CA PHE A 31 -14.99 -7.19 -6.62
C PHE A 31 -13.88 -8.16 -7.02
N ALA A 32 -13.65 -9.23 -6.25
CA ALA A 32 -12.64 -10.23 -6.56
C ALA A 32 -13.01 -11.13 -7.74
N ALA A 33 -14.30 -11.16 -8.13
CA ALA A 33 -14.82 -11.92 -9.27
C ALA A 33 -14.83 -11.12 -10.58
N MET A 34 -14.72 -9.80 -10.49
CA MET A 34 -14.76 -8.89 -11.65
C MET A 34 -13.43 -8.93 -12.42
N ASN A 35 -13.46 -8.48 -13.67
CA ASN A 35 -12.23 -8.27 -14.42
C ASN A 35 -11.51 -7.01 -13.92
N GLU A 36 -10.19 -6.91 -14.18
CA GLU A 36 -9.36 -5.81 -13.67
C GLU A 36 -9.80 -4.43 -14.19
N GLU A 37 -10.31 -4.37 -15.42
CA GLU A 37 -10.80 -3.15 -16.04
C GLU A 37 -12.04 -2.61 -15.32
N GLN A 38 -13.02 -3.48 -15.05
CA GLN A 38 -14.22 -3.15 -14.28
C GLN A 38 -13.87 -2.75 -12.85
N GLN A 39 -12.93 -3.45 -12.21
CA GLN A 39 -12.48 -3.10 -10.87
C GLN A 39 -11.84 -1.71 -10.85
N ARG A 40 -10.97 -1.40 -11.83
CA ARG A 40 -10.34 -0.08 -11.97
C ARG A 40 -11.37 1.01 -12.23
N GLU A 41 -12.35 0.75 -13.10
CA GLU A 41 -13.40 1.71 -13.42
C GLU A 41 -14.26 2.02 -12.18
N ILE A 42 -14.66 1.00 -11.42
CA ILE A 42 -15.44 1.20 -10.19
C ILE A 42 -14.61 1.91 -9.12
N ALA A 43 -13.34 1.56 -8.96
CA ALA A 43 -12.44 2.26 -8.04
C ALA A 43 -12.26 3.74 -8.42
N SER A 44 -12.07 4.01 -9.71
CA SER A 44 -11.96 5.37 -10.26
C SER A 44 -13.22 6.19 -9.99
N LYS A 45 -14.41 5.64 -10.32
CA LYS A 45 -15.70 6.29 -10.05
C LYS A 45 -15.94 6.49 -8.55
N GLY A 46 -15.53 5.53 -7.71
CA GLY A 46 -15.63 5.63 -6.25
C GLY A 46 -14.78 6.77 -5.69
N GLY A 47 -13.54 6.92 -6.18
CA GLY A 47 -12.67 8.04 -5.80
C GLY A 47 -13.24 9.39 -6.23
N GLN A 48 -13.69 9.50 -7.49
CA GLN A 48 -14.33 10.72 -8.00
C GLN A 48 -15.59 11.08 -7.20
N ALA A 49 -16.44 10.09 -6.89
CA ALA A 49 -17.65 10.30 -6.11
C ALA A 49 -17.34 10.75 -4.67
N ALA A 50 -16.28 10.21 -4.04
CA ALA A 50 -15.88 10.60 -2.69
C ALA A 50 -15.38 12.06 -2.65
N HIS A 51 -14.64 12.50 -3.66
CA HIS A 51 -14.25 13.90 -3.83
C HIS A 51 -15.47 14.80 -4.09
N GLN A 52 -16.35 14.44 -5.04
CA GLN A 52 -17.56 15.20 -5.32
C GLN A 52 -18.49 15.33 -4.10
N LYS A 53 -18.56 14.31 -3.25
CA LYS A 53 -19.37 14.30 -2.03
C LYS A 53 -18.69 14.96 -0.83
N GLY A 54 -17.43 15.40 -0.96
CA GLY A 54 -16.66 16.00 0.13
C GLY A 54 -16.35 15.04 1.29
N THR A 55 -16.48 13.73 1.07
CA THR A 55 -16.08 12.70 2.05
C THR A 55 -14.60 12.33 1.92
N ALA A 56 -14.00 12.63 0.77
CA ALA A 56 -12.57 12.50 0.58
C ALA A 56 -11.82 13.66 1.24
N HIS A 57 -10.56 13.40 1.59
CA HIS A 57 -9.64 14.45 2.01
C HIS A 57 -9.25 15.28 0.79
N GLU A 58 -9.53 16.58 0.85
CA GLU A 58 -9.08 17.53 -0.17
C GLU A 58 -7.61 17.84 0.07
N PHE A 59 -6.76 17.57 -0.92
CA PHE A 59 -5.35 17.93 -0.89
C PHE A 59 -5.23 19.44 -1.07
N ASP A 60 -5.39 20.18 0.02
CA ASP A 60 -5.18 21.62 0.03
C ASP A 60 -3.68 21.95 -0.13
N SER A 61 -3.39 23.10 -0.74
CA SER A 61 -2.01 23.55 -0.97
C SER A 61 -1.25 23.78 0.34
N GLU A 62 -1.90 24.24 1.40
CA GLU A 62 -1.30 24.40 2.73
C GLU A 62 -0.96 23.04 3.35
N GLU A 63 -1.81 22.04 3.17
CA GLU A 63 -1.56 20.69 3.69
C GLU A 63 -0.42 20.00 2.98
N ALA A 64 -0.38 20.10 1.64
CA ALA A 64 0.76 19.65 0.84
C ALA A 64 2.06 20.34 1.29
N ARG A 65 2.02 21.65 1.57
CA ARG A 65 3.17 22.39 2.07
C ARG A 65 3.61 21.90 3.45
N ARG A 66 2.68 21.71 4.39
CA ARG A 66 2.99 21.19 5.74
C ARG A 66 3.57 19.78 5.69
N ALA A 67 3.01 18.90 4.87
CA ALA A 67 3.52 17.55 4.66
C ALA A 67 4.94 17.59 4.06
N GLY A 68 5.17 18.43 3.05
CA GLY A 68 6.48 18.65 2.45
C GLY A 68 7.50 19.20 3.46
N GLN A 69 7.11 20.18 4.28
CA GLN A 69 7.95 20.74 5.32
C GLN A 69 8.33 19.68 6.37
N LYS A 70 7.36 18.90 6.86
CA LYS A 70 7.60 17.82 7.82
C LYS A 70 8.53 16.73 7.26
N GLY A 71 8.33 16.37 5.98
CA GLY A 71 9.22 15.47 5.27
C GLY A 71 10.63 16.03 5.18
N GLY A 72 10.77 17.28 4.72
CA GLY A 72 12.06 17.96 4.63
C GLY A 72 12.78 18.06 5.98
N GLU A 73 12.05 18.38 7.05
CA GLU A 73 12.60 18.43 8.41
C GLU A 73 13.11 17.05 8.87
N ALA A 74 12.36 15.98 8.57
CA ALA A 74 12.77 14.63 8.94
C ALA A 74 14.08 14.21 8.23
N VAL A 75 14.19 14.47 6.93
CA VAL A 75 15.37 14.05 6.15
C VAL A 75 16.58 14.98 6.40
N SER A 76 16.36 16.27 6.69
CA SER A 76 17.44 17.26 6.88
C SER A 76 18.20 17.18 8.22
N ARG A 77 17.82 16.25 9.12
CA ARG A 77 18.51 16.05 10.41
C ARG A 77 19.95 15.60 10.24
N ASP A 78 20.24 14.82 9.20
CA ASP A 78 21.60 14.40 8.87
C ASP A 78 22.25 15.40 7.91
N ARG A 79 23.00 16.33 8.49
CA ARG A 79 23.66 17.40 7.74
C ARG A 79 24.81 16.87 6.88
N GLU A 80 25.53 15.85 7.32
CA GLU A 80 26.66 15.30 6.57
C GLU A 80 26.17 14.56 5.33
N HIS A 81 25.15 13.73 5.48
CA HIS A 81 24.48 13.05 4.37
C HIS A 81 23.89 14.04 3.36
N MET A 82 23.25 15.11 3.83
CA MET A 82 22.71 16.16 2.96
C MET A 82 23.80 16.90 2.17
N ALA A 83 24.92 17.19 2.83
CA ALA A 83 26.06 17.82 2.17
C ALA A 83 26.68 16.91 1.11
N GLU A 84 26.75 15.60 1.36
CA GLU A 84 27.21 14.61 0.39
C GLU A 84 26.28 14.52 -0.83
N ILE A 85 24.96 14.42 -0.62
CA ILE A 85 23.96 14.42 -1.70
C ILE A 85 24.09 15.71 -2.53
N GLY A 86 24.19 16.86 -1.86
CA GLY A 86 24.34 18.16 -2.52
C GLY A 86 25.62 18.24 -3.36
N ARG A 87 26.74 17.76 -2.83
CA ARG A 87 28.02 17.71 -3.53
C ARG A 87 27.94 16.83 -4.78
N LYS A 88 27.44 15.60 -4.64
CA LYS A 88 27.27 14.66 -5.77
C LYS A 88 26.35 15.20 -6.85
N GLY A 89 25.26 15.87 -6.45
CA GLY A 89 24.36 16.55 -7.38
C GLY A 89 25.03 17.72 -8.12
N GLY A 90 25.87 18.49 -7.43
CA GLY A 90 26.67 19.55 -8.02
C GLY A 90 27.70 19.04 -9.02
N GLU A 91 28.47 18.01 -8.65
CA GLU A 91 29.47 17.37 -9.50
C GLU A 91 28.85 16.80 -10.78
N SER A 92 27.71 16.12 -10.67
CA SER A 92 26.97 15.56 -11.81
C SER A 92 26.49 16.63 -12.79
N ARG A 93 26.12 17.81 -12.27
CA ARG A 93 25.74 18.96 -13.10
C ARG A 93 26.94 19.59 -13.79
N GLN A 94 28.07 19.66 -13.11
CA GLN A 94 29.30 20.22 -13.66
C GLN A 94 29.89 19.32 -14.75
N SER A 95 29.89 18.00 -14.57
CA SER A 95 30.33 17.05 -15.58
C SER A 95 29.45 17.14 -16.83
N ALA A 96 28.12 17.10 -16.67
CA ALA A 96 27.18 17.25 -17.77
C ALA A 96 27.34 18.59 -18.51
N ASN A 97 27.64 19.67 -17.79
CA ASN A 97 27.86 20.98 -18.41
C ASN A 97 29.20 21.08 -19.14
N ARG A 98 30.26 20.46 -18.60
CA ARG A 98 31.57 20.37 -19.28
C ARG A 98 31.47 19.55 -20.56
N GLU A 99 30.74 18.44 -20.53
CA GLU A 99 30.49 17.59 -21.70
C GLU A 99 29.71 18.36 -22.79
N LYS A 100 28.63 19.06 -22.42
CA LYS A 100 27.89 19.93 -23.35
C LYS A 100 28.71 21.10 -23.89
N SER A 101 29.67 21.60 -23.12
CA SER A 101 30.54 22.70 -23.54
C SER A 101 31.62 22.20 -24.50
N ALA A 102 32.14 21.00 -24.27
CA ALA A 102 33.12 20.35 -25.15
C ALA A 102 32.53 19.99 -26.53
N ASP A 103 31.28 19.54 -26.56
CA ASP A 103 30.51 19.28 -27.79
C ASP A 103 30.30 20.55 -28.64
N LYS A 104 30.04 21.70 -27.99
CA LYS A 104 29.86 23.00 -28.68
C LYS A 104 31.15 23.67 -29.15
N SER A 105 32.29 23.37 -28.52
CA SER A 105 33.59 23.96 -28.89
C SER A 105 34.35 23.17 -29.96
N GLY A 106 33.81 22.03 -30.41
CA GLY A 106 34.42 21.14 -31.40
C GLY A 106 33.80 21.19 -32.80
N ALA A 107 32.90 22.14 -33.08
CA ALA A 107 32.25 22.36 -34.38
C ALA A 107 32.80 23.61 -35.09
#